data_AF-A0A7C4ULR7-F1
#
_entry.id   AF-A0A7C4ULR7-F1
#
_cell.length_a   1.000
_cell.length_b   1.000
_cell.length_c   1.000
_cell.angle_alpha   90.00
_cell.angle_beta   90.00
_cell.angle_gamma   90.00
#
_symmetry.space_group_name_H-M   'P 1'
#
loop_
_entity.id
_entity.type
_entity.pdbx_description
1 polymer ?
#
loop_
_entity_poly.entity_id
_entity_poly.type
_entity_poly.pdbx_seq_one_letter_code
_entity_poly.pdbx_strand_id
1 'polypeptide(L)'
;MSSAGPFKKLPSLEQAAQVFAVIAMIEYSWALLRFFYRLPSWLFYSSVGEIGVFFSYMIVVNLLGSVLMLAVFVFLAVLLPRAWFVERFVSRSASLTLLGMGYLIYVNRYFSSADSYPLASYTRDLTVLVIMIVLALLIDRVAFLRNLLEGFASRMVVFLYLLLPVSAIALLVVVFRNLI
;
A
#
# COMPACT_ATOMS: atom_id res chain seq x y z
N MET A 1 10.99 -5.61 -37.18
CA MET A 1 9.75 -6.18 -36.64
C MET A 1 10.12 -7.15 -35.52
N SER A 2 10.15 -6.70 -34.26
CA SER A 2 10.51 -7.54 -33.11
C SER A 2 9.24 -7.90 -32.35
N SER A 3 9.01 -9.20 -32.20
CA SER A 3 7.88 -9.79 -31.47
C SER A 3 7.75 -9.20 -30.07
N ALA A 4 6.66 -8.45 -29.86
CA ALA A 4 6.28 -7.87 -28.59
C ALA A 4 5.52 -8.92 -27.76
N GLY A 5 6.25 -9.87 -27.17
CA GLY A 5 5.68 -10.78 -26.18
C GLY A 5 5.24 -10.04 -24.90
N PRO A 6 4.23 -10.56 -24.18
CA PRO A 6 3.68 -9.91 -22.97
C PRO A 6 4.72 -9.69 -21.87
N PHE A 7 5.78 -10.49 -21.84
CA PHE A 7 6.88 -10.38 -20.87
C PHE A 7 7.73 -9.11 -20.98
N LYS A 8 7.69 -8.38 -22.11
CA LYS A 8 8.37 -7.07 -22.24
C LYS A 8 7.61 -5.91 -21.56
N LYS A 9 6.43 -6.18 -20.98
CA LYS A 9 5.60 -5.17 -20.30
C LYS A 9 5.75 -5.16 -18.77
N LEU A 10 6.50 -6.09 -18.19
CA LEU A 10 6.64 -6.14 -16.73
C LEU A 10 7.60 -5.04 -16.23
N PRO A 11 7.31 -4.41 -15.08
CA PRO A 11 8.26 -3.51 -14.44
C PRO A 11 9.51 -4.27 -14.00
N SER A 12 10.65 -3.58 -13.89
CA SER A 12 11.85 -4.21 -13.35
C SER A 12 11.65 -4.56 -11.87
N LEU A 13 12.41 -5.55 -11.37
CA LEU A 13 12.37 -5.91 -9.96
C LEU A 13 12.69 -4.72 -9.05
N GLU A 14 13.61 -3.85 -9.48
CA GLU A 14 13.94 -2.61 -8.79
C GLU A 14 12.73 -1.66 -8.69
N GLN A 15 12.02 -1.45 -9.80
CA GLN A 15 10.81 -0.62 -9.81
C GLN A 15 9.71 -1.22 -8.94
N ALA A 16 9.53 -2.54 -8.98
CA ALA A 16 8.57 -3.24 -8.13
C ALA A 16 8.95 -3.11 -6.64
N ALA A 17 10.22 -3.24 -6.29
CA ALA A 17 10.71 -3.07 -4.92
C ALA A 17 10.53 -1.64 -4.42
N GLN A 18 10.78 -0.63 -5.25
CA GLN A 18 10.53 0.78 -4.91
C GLN A 18 9.05 1.05 -4.62
N VAL A 19 8.16 0.54 -5.47
CA VAL A 19 6.71 0.68 -5.27
C VAL A 19 6.25 -0.08 -4.03
N PHE A 20 6.72 -1.31 -3.85
CA PHE A 20 6.45 -2.10 -2.64
C PHE A 20 6.89 -1.36 -1.37
N ALA A 21 8.06 -0.73 -1.40
CA ALA A 21 8.57 0.05 -0.28
C ALA A 21 7.67 1.24 0.07
N VAL A 22 7.15 1.96 -0.93
CA VAL A 22 6.19 3.06 -0.70
C VAL A 22 4.91 2.54 -0.07
N ILE A 23 4.34 1.46 -0.61
CA ILE A 23 3.12 0.85 -0.09
C ILE A 23 3.32 0.40 1.36
N ALA A 24 4.36 -0.42 1.60
CA ALA A 24 4.68 -0.95 2.91
C ALA A 24 4.95 0.18 3.92
N MET A 25 5.71 1.22 3.53
CA MET A 25 5.97 2.35 4.43
C MET A 25 4.67 3.01 4.89
N ILE A 26 3.75 3.27 3.96
CA ILE A 26 2.49 3.94 4.25
C ILE A 26 1.57 3.05 5.11
N GLU A 27 1.39 1.79 4.72
CA GLU A 27 0.51 0.85 5.43
C GLU A 27 1.02 0.55 6.85
N TYR A 28 2.32 0.24 6.98
CA TYR A 28 2.90 -0.11 8.28
C TYR A 28 2.92 1.10 9.21
N SER A 29 3.27 2.29 8.72
CA SER A 29 3.25 3.51 9.54
C SER A 29 1.85 3.77 10.11
N TRP A 30 0.82 3.64 9.27
CA TRP A 30 -0.56 3.84 9.70
C TRP A 30 -1.01 2.77 10.72
N ALA A 31 -0.68 1.50 10.46
CA ALA A 31 -1.01 0.41 11.36
C ALA A 31 -0.31 0.55 12.71
N LEU A 32 0.98 0.91 12.72
CA LEU A 32 1.73 1.18 13.94
C LEU A 32 1.13 2.34 14.74
N LEU A 33 0.74 3.43 14.08
CA LEU A 33 0.05 4.54 14.75
C LEU A 33 -1.24 4.06 15.44
N ARG A 34 -2.05 3.23 14.77
CA ARG A 34 -3.26 2.66 15.37
C ARG A 34 -2.96 1.67 16.49
N PHE A 35 -1.91 0.88 16.35
CA PHE A 35 -1.45 -0.06 17.38
C PHE A 35 -1.06 0.69 18.64
N PHE A 36 -0.19 1.69 18.52
CA PHE A 36 0.25 2.50 19.66
C PHE A 36 -0.90 3.33 20.26
N TYR A 37 -1.89 3.73 19.46
CA TYR A 37 -3.09 4.37 19.98
C TYR A 37 -3.92 3.43 20.87
N ARG A 38 -4.00 2.13 20.55
CA ARG A 38 -4.73 1.12 21.35
C ARG A 38 -3.90 0.45 22.45
N LEU A 39 -2.57 0.55 22.35
CA LEU A 39 -1.64 -0.12 23.26
C LEU A 39 -1.90 0.21 24.74
N PRO A 40 -2.16 1.47 25.16
CA PRO A 40 -2.45 1.77 26.56
C PRO A 40 -3.63 0.97 27.11
N SER A 41 -4.71 0.82 26.34
CA SER A 41 -5.86 0.02 26.75
C SER A 41 -5.50 -1.46 26.90
N TRP A 42 -4.73 -2.02 25.96
CA TRP A 42 -4.31 -3.43 26.05
C TRP A 42 -3.38 -3.71 27.22
N LEU A 43 -2.55 -2.75 27.63
CA LEU A 43 -1.71 -2.92 28.82
C LEU A 43 -2.52 -3.13 30.11
N PHE A 44 -3.78 -2.69 30.15
CA PHE A 44 -4.68 -2.93 31.30
C PHE A 44 -5.47 -4.25 31.21
N TYR A 45 -5.70 -4.79 30.01
CA TYR A 45 -6.65 -5.89 29.79
C TYR A 45 -6.06 -7.13 29.10
N SER A 46 -4.82 -7.08 28.62
CA SER A 46 -4.19 -8.17 27.88
C SER A 46 -2.80 -8.47 28.43
N SER A 47 -2.43 -9.75 28.36
CA SER A 47 -1.07 -10.19 28.65
C SER A 47 -0.10 -9.73 27.56
N VAL A 48 1.19 -9.66 27.88
CA VAL A 48 2.26 -9.31 26.92
C VAL A 48 2.26 -10.26 25.71
N GLY A 49 1.98 -11.55 25.94
CA GLY A 49 1.88 -12.55 24.87
C GLY A 49 0.72 -12.25 23.91
N GLU A 50 -0.46 -11.93 24.43
CA GLU A 50 -1.62 -11.56 23.60
C GLU A 50 -1.35 -10.31 22.77
N ILE A 51 -0.73 -9.29 23.36
CA ILE A 51 -0.32 -8.06 22.65
C ILE A 51 0.66 -8.39 21.52
N GLY A 52 1.67 -9.23 21.79
CA GLY A 52 2.63 -9.68 20.78
C GLY A 52 1.97 -10.42 19.63
N VAL A 53 0.92 -11.20 19.92
CA VAL A 53 0.17 -11.86 18.85
C VAL A 53 -0.69 -10.87 18.06
N PHE A 54 -1.41 -9.94 18.72
CA PHE A 54 -2.16 -8.90 18.00
C PHE A 54 -1.25 -8.09 17.06
N PHE A 55 -0.05 -7.75 17.53
CA PHE A 55 0.97 -7.12 16.71
C PHE A 55 1.35 -7.99 15.51
N SER A 56 1.60 -9.29 15.72
CA SER A 56 1.99 -10.21 14.66
C SER A 56 0.91 -10.33 13.58
N TYR A 57 -0.36 -10.49 13.96
CA TYR A 57 -1.47 -10.51 13.00
C TYR A 57 -1.58 -9.20 12.21
N MET A 58 -1.45 -8.05 12.89
CA MET A 58 -1.47 -6.75 12.22
C MET A 58 -0.36 -6.64 11.18
N ILE A 59 0.87 -7.02 11.52
CA ILE A 59 2.02 -6.99 10.61
C ILE A 59 1.79 -7.92 9.41
N VAL A 60 1.29 -9.14 9.61
CA VAL A 60 0.99 -10.09 8.53
C VAL A 60 -0.10 -9.53 7.60
N VAL A 61 -1.16 -8.95 8.16
CA VAL A 61 -2.22 -8.31 7.36
C VAL A 61 -1.66 -7.18 6.50
N ASN A 62 -0.75 -6.35 7.04
CA ASN A 62 -0.11 -5.30 6.24
C ASN A 62 0.83 -5.88 5.17
N LEU A 63 1.57 -6.95 5.47
CA LEU A 63 2.39 -7.62 4.44
C LEU A 63 1.52 -8.09 3.27
N LEU A 64 0.42 -8.78 3.57
CA LEU A 64 -0.50 -9.28 2.55
C LEU A 64 -1.18 -8.14 1.78
N GLY A 65 -1.63 -7.10 2.49
CA GLY A 65 -2.19 -5.89 1.88
C GLY A 65 -1.21 -5.24 0.90
N SER A 66 0.04 -5.05 1.33
CA SER A 66 1.09 -4.47 0.51
C SER A 66 1.44 -5.30 -0.72
N VAL A 67 1.51 -6.63 -0.58
CA VAL A 67 1.74 -7.56 -1.70
C VAL A 67 0.57 -7.52 -2.67
N LEU A 68 -0.67 -7.53 -2.18
CA LEU A 68 -1.86 -7.46 -3.00
C LEU A 68 -1.92 -6.14 -3.78
N MET A 69 -1.63 -5.01 -3.13
CA MET A 69 -1.61 -3.71 -3.78
C MET A 69 -0.52 -3.62 -4.86
N LEU A 70 0.67 -4.15 -4.61
CA LEU A 70 1.70 -4.28 -5.64
C LEU A 70 1.21 -5.15 -6.81
N ALA A 71 0.57 -6.28 -6.52
CA ALA A 71 0.04 -7.17 -7.55
C ALA A 71 -1.01 -6.45 -8.42
N VAL A 72 -1.85 -5.59 -7.85
CA VAL A 72 -2.79 -4.73 -8.60
C VAL A 72 -2.03 -3.80 -9.54
N PHE A 73 -0.98 -3.11 -9.09
CA PHE A 73 -0.20 -2.23 -9.96
C PHE A 73 0.54 -2.97 -11.07
N VAL A 74 1.12 -4.14 -10.77
CA VAL A 74 1.76 -4.99 -11.78
C VAL A 74 0.72 -5.49 -12.79
N PHE A 75 -0.47 -5.87 -12.34
CA PHE A 75 -1.57 -6.25 -13.22
C PHE A 75 -2.00 -5.10 -14.13
N LEU A 76 -2.13 -3.88 -13.59
CA LEU A 76 -2.39 -2.67 -14.38
C LEU A 76 -1.28 -2.39 -15.41
N ALA A 77 -0.01 -2.66 -15.07
CA ALA A 77 1.11 -2.51 -15.99
C ALA A 77 1.03 -3.47 -17.19
N VAL A 78 0.51 -4.69 -16.98
CA VAL A 78 0.29 -5.67 -18.05
C VAL A 78 -0.90 -5.28 -18.93
N LEU A 79 -1.98 -4.80 -18.31
CA LEU A 79 -3.23 -4.44 -19.00
C LEU A 79 -3.07 -3.16 -19.84
N LEU A 80 -2.40 -2.14 -19.30
CA LEU A 80 -2.28 -0.84 -19.93
C LEU A 80 -1.16 -0.78 -20.99
N PRO A 81 -1.22 0.19 -21.92
CA PRO A 81 -0.14 0.43 -22.87
C PRO A 81 1.18 0.77 -22.16
N ARG A 82 2.30 0.27 -22.69
CA ARG A 82 3.65 0.46 -22.11
C ARG A 82 4.01 1.93 -21.91
N ALA A 83 3.75 2.75 -22.92
CA ALA A 83 4.00 4.20 -22.91
C ALA A 83 3.15 4.94 -21.87
N TRP A 84 2.07 4.31 -21.39
CA TRP A 84 1.27 4.85 -20.31
C TRP A 84 1.90 4.39 -18.99
N PHE A 85 1.74 3.14 -18.60
CA PHE A 85 1.99 2.77 -17.20
C PHE A 85 3.43 2.32 -16.91
N VAL A 86 4.05 1.55 -17.81
CA VAL A 86 5.32 0.85 -17.53
C VAL A 86 6.51 1.81 -17.47
N GLU A 87 6.59 2.76 -18.41
CA GLU A 87 7.70 3.74 -18.44
C GLU A 87 7.74 4.65 -17.21
N ARG A 88 6.61 4.77 -16.52
CA ARG A 88 6.37 5.66 -15.39
C ARG A 88 5.78 4.90 -14.20
N PHE A 89 6.15 3.62 -14.08
CA PHE A 89 5.54 2.69 -13.14
C PHE A 89 5.67 3.17 -11.69
N VAL A 90 6.87 3.64 -11.32
CA VAL A 90 7.17 4.08 -9.95
C VAL A 90 6.38 5.33 -9.59
N SER A 91 6.44 6.39 -10.40
CA SER A 91 5.74 7.64 -10.12
C SER A 91 4.22 7.46 -10.05
N ARG A 92 3.65 6.68 -10.98
CA ARG A 92 2.20 6.45 -11.05
C ARG A 92 1.69 5.55 -9.94
N SER A 93 2.41 4.48 -9.62
CA SER A 93 2.01 3.58 -8.54
C SER A 93 2.18 4.27 -7.19
N ALA A 94 3.26 5.04 -6.98
CA ALA A 94 3.47 5.81 -5.77
C ALA A 94 2.39 6.90 -5.59
N SER A 95 2.04 7.64 -6.65
CA SER A 95 0.98 8.65 -6.58
C SER A 95 -0.39 8.03 -6.31
N LEU A 96 -0.74 6.94 -6.99
CA LEU A 96 -1.97 6.19 -6.72
C LEU A 96 -2.02 5.64 -5.30
N THR A 97 -0.89 5.17 -4.76
CA THR A 97 -0.81 4.70 -3.37
C THR A 97 -1.06 5.84 -2.38
N LEU A 98 -0.40 6.99 -2.59
CA LEU A 98 -0.54 8.16 -1.71
C LEU A 98 -1.97 8.72 -1.74
N LEU A 99 -2.53 8.91 -2.93
CA LEU A 99 -3.91 9.36 -3.12
C LEU A 99 -4.90 8.32 -2.56
N GLY A 100 -4.66 7.04 -2.84
CA GLY A 100 -5.35 5.87 -2.32
C GLY A 100 -5.50 5.91 -0.82
N MET A 101 -4.36 5.96 -0.13
CA MET A 101 -4.33 5.99 1.31
C MET A 101 -4.94 7.27 1.88
N GLY A 102 -4.67 8.44 1.27
CA GLY A 102 -5.26 9.70 1.68
C GLY A 102 -6.80 9.65 1.66
N TYR A 103 -7.36 9.04 0.62
CA TYR A 103 -8.79 8.82 0.51
C TYR A 103 -9.31 7.80 1.54
N LEU A 104 -8.62 6.67 1.76
CA LEU A 104 -9.01 5.71 2.79
C LEU A 104 -8.99 6.31 4.20
N ILE A 105 -8.04 7.19 4.50
CA ILE A 105 -8.00 7.93 5.77
C ILE A 105 -9.19 8.88 5.87
N TYR A 106 -9.53 9.60 4.80
CA TYR A 106 -10.71 10.47 4.75
C TYR A 106 -12.01 9.69 5.00
N VAL A 107 -12.20 8.58 4.28
CA VAL A 107 -13.33 7.64 4.46
C VAL A 107 -13.38 7.14 5.89
N ASN A 108 -12.27 6.66 6.44
CA ASN A 108 -12.20 6.15 7.79
C ASN A 108 -12.64 7.20 8.84
N ARG A 109 -12.26 8.47 8.66
CA ARG A 109 -12.69 9.56 9.56
C ARG A 109 -14.17 9.88 9.41
N TYR A 110 -14.66 9.96 8.18
CA TYR A 110 -16.06 10.33 7.90
C TYR A 110 -17.05 9.26 8.38
N PHE A 111 -16.72 7.97 8.20
CA PHE A 111 -17.61 6.88 8.60
C PHE A 111 -17.47 6.48 10.06
N SER A 112 -16.39 6.85 10.76
CA SER A 112 -16.34 6.66 12.22
C SER A 112 -17.39 7.49 12.98
N SER A 113 -18.03 8.46 12.31
CA SER A 113 -19.07 9.33 12.88
C SER A 113 -20.50 9.04 12.40
N ALA A 114 -20.71 8.08 11.48
CA ALA A 114 -22.03 7.81 10.90
C ALA A 114 -22.43 6.34 11.06
N ASP A 115 -23.62 6.09 11.63
CA ASP A 115 -24.11 4.73 11.99
C ASP A 115 -24.42 3.81 10.79
N SER A 116 -24.37 4.31 9.55
CA SER A 116 -24.58 3.49 8.34
C SER A 116 -23.97 4.11 7.08
N TYR A 117 -23.42 3.27 6.20
CA TYR A 117 -22.88 3.68 4.91
C TYR A 117 -24.05 3.97 3.93
N PRO A 118 -24.30 5.23 3.53
CA PRO A 118 -25.42 5.54 2.66
C PRO A 118 -25.16 4.98 1.27
N LEU A 119 -26.07 4.17 0.72
CA LEU A 119 -25.99 3.67 -0.66
C LEU A 119 -25.88 4.81 -1.69
N ALA A 120 -26.37 6.01 -1.36
CA ALA A 120 -26.20 7.21 -2.18
C ALA A 120 -24.74 7.69 -2.33
N SER A 121 -23.80 7.17 -1.53
CA SER A 121 -22.39 7.56 -1.55
C SER A 121 -21.57 6.87 -2.64
N TYR A 122 -22.07 5.79 -3.27
CA TYR A 122 -21.32 5.05 -4.28
C TYR A 122 -20.92 5.90 -5.49
N THR A 123 -21.82 6.79 -5.94
CA THR A 123 -21.53 7.67 -7.09
C THR A 123 -20.43 8.68 -6.76
N ARG A 124 -20.39 9.17 -5.52
CA ARG A 124 -19.33 10.06 -5.04
C ARG A 124 -17.99 9.32 -4.98
N ASP A 125 -17.97 8.11 -4.46
CA ASP A 125 -16.74 7.33 -4.31
C ASP A 125 -16.14 6.95 -5.68
N LEU A 126 -16.99 6.60 -6.65
CA LEU A 126 -16.55 6.36 -8.03
C LEU A 126 -16.02 7.65 -8.68
N THR A 127 -16.64 8.80 -8.41
CA THR A 127 -16.14 10.10 -8.89
C THR A 127 -14.77 10.41 -8.30
N VAL A 128 -14.56 10.18 -7.00
CA VAL A 128 -13.26 10.38 -6.34
C VAL A 128 -12.21 9.44 -6.93
N LEU A 129 -12.54 8.17 -7.18
CA LEU A 129 -11.63 7.23 -7.83
C LEU A 129 -11.18 7.71 -9.21
N VAL A 130 -12.11 8.19 -10.05
CA VAL A 130 -11.79 8.75 -11.36
C VAL A 130 -10.88 9.97 -11.22
N ILE A 131 -11.19 10.88 -10.29
CA ILE A 131 -10.36 12.06 -10.01
C ILE A 131 -8.95 11.62 -9.58
N MET A 132 -8.81 10.62 -8.72
CA MET A 132 -7.51 10.13 -8.27
C MET A 132 -6.70 9.53 -9.40
N ILE A 133 -7.33 8.77 -10.31
CA ILE A 133 -6.66 8.23 -11.51
C ILE A 133 -6.19 9.39 -12.40
N VAL A 134 -7.05 10.38 -12.67
CA VAL A 134 -6.69 11.54 -13.48
C VAL A 134 -5.54 12.33 -12.83
N LEU A 135 -5.61 12.59 -11.53
CA LEU A 135 -4.55 13.28 -10.80
C LEU A 135 -3.24 12.49 -10.82
N ALA A 136 -3.28 11.18 -10.62
CA ALA A 136 -2.08 10.33 -10.70
C ALA A 136 -1.41 10.40 -12.09
N LEU A 137 -2.21 10.48 -13.15
CA LEU A 137 -1.72 10.66 -14.52
C LEU A 137 -1.19 12.08 -14.79
N LEU A 138 -1.80 13.11 -14.18
CA LEU A 138 -1.35 14.50 -14.32
C LEU A 138 -0.07 14.80 -13.53
N ILE A 139 0.10 14.19 -12.35
CA ILE A 139 1.31 14.34 -11.52
C ILE A 139 2.57 13.98 -12.31
N ASP A 140 2.48 12.94 -13.14
CA ASP A 140 3.58 12.46 -13.98
C ASP A 140 4.00 13.45 -15.09
N ARG A 141 3.14 14.42 -15.44
CA ARG A 141 3.45 15.51 -16.38
C ARG A 141 4.32 16.60 -15.75
N VAL A 142 4.31 16.72 -14.43
CA VAL A 142 5.09 17.73 -13.71
C VAL A 142 6.42 17.10 -13.28
N ALA A 143 7.50 17.44 -13.98
CA ALA A 143 8.82 16.82 -13.77
C ALA A 143 9.28 16.90 -12.30
N PHE A 144 9.00 18.01 -11.61
CA PHE A 144 9.30 18.17 -10.19
C PHE A 144 8.62 17.11 -9.32
N LEU A 145 7.30 16.92 -9.47
CA LEU A 145 6.53 15.96 -8.66
C LEU A 145 6.94 14.52 -8.98
N ARG A 146 7.16 14.21 -10.26
CA ARG A 146 7.66 12.90 -10.68
C ARG A 146 8.99 12.57 -10.01
N ASN A 147 9.97 13.49 -10.10
CA ASN A 147 11.29 13.29 -9.52
C ASN A 147 11.22 13.17 -7.98
N LEU A 148 10.31 13.92 -7.34
CA LEU A 148 10.07 13.82 -5.90
C LEU A 148 9.53 12.43 -5.53
N LEU A 149 8.55 11.91 -6.26
CA LEU A 149 7.97 10.58 -6.00
C LEU A 149 8.98 9.46 -6.26
N GLU A 150 9.72 9.51 -7.37
CA GLU A 150 10.75 8.52 -7.69
C GLU A 150 11.89 8.56 -6.66
N GLY A 151 12.35 9.75 -6.28
CA GLY A 151 13.37 9.93 -5.25
C GLY A 151 12.90 9.47 -3.86
N PHE A 152 11.64 9.73 -3.52
CA PHE A 152 11.02 9.21 -2.30
C PHE A 152 10.97 7.68 -2.31
N ALA A 153 10.45 7.08 -3.39
CA ALA A 153 10.32 5.63 -3.53
C ALA A 153 11.68 4.90 -3.45
N SER A 154 12.71 5.45 -4.09
CA SER A 154 14.09 4.94 -4.01
C SER A 154 14.61 4.90 -2.57
N ARG A 155 14.38 5.96 -1.78
CA ARG A 155 14.81 6.02 -0.38
C ARG A 155 14.01 5.10 0.53
N MET A 156 12.74 4.84 0.21
CA MET A 156 11.90 3.97 1.03
C MET A 156 12.36 2.50 1.01
N VAL A 157 13.09 2.07 -0.03
CA VAL A 157 13.62 0.70 -0.12
C VAL A 157 14.45 0.32 1.10
N VAL A 158 15.13 1.29 1.74
CA VAL A 158 15.93 1.05 2.96
C VAL A 158 15.07 0.47 4.10
N PHE A 159 13.80 0.87 4.21
CA PHE A 159 12.91 0.34 5.25
C PHE A 159 12.55 -1.12 5.03
N LEU A 160 12.62 -1.65 3.81
CA LEU A 160 12.33 -3.06 3.54
C LEU A 160 13.30 -3.99 4.26
N TYR A 161 14.55 -3.56 4.50
CA TYR A 161 15.53 -4.33 5.28
C TYR A 161 15.09 -4.54 6.73
N LEU A 162 14.26 -3.65 7.27
CA LEU A 162 13.68 -3.79 8.60
C LEU A 162 12.31 -4.49 8.54
N LEU A 163 11.45 -4.07 7.62
CA LEU A 163 10.07 -4.54 7.55
C LEU A 163 9.98 -6.02 7.14
N LEU A 164 10.80 -6.48 6.19
CA LEU A 164 10.73 -7.87 5.72
C LEU A 164 11.08 -8.88 6.83
N PRO A 165 12.18 -8.73 7.60
CA PRO A 165 12.46 -9.62 8.73
C PRO A 165 11.37 -9.62 9.80
N VAL A 166 10.87 -8.42 10.18
CA VAL A 166 9.79 -8.31 11.17
C VAL A 166 8.54 -9.03 10.68
N SER A 167 8.22 -8.91 9.39
CA SER A 167 7.06 -9.56 8.77
C SER A 167 7.23 -11.07 8.66
N ALA A 168 8.45 -11.55 8.39
CA ALA A 168 8.77 -12.96 8.39
C ALA A 168 8.59 -13.58 9.78
N ILE A 169 9.09 -12.93 10.83
CA ILE A 169 8.91 -13.38 12.22
C ILE A 169 7.42 -13.37 12.58
N ALA A 170 6.69 -12.28 12.27
CA ALA A 170 5.26 -12.19 12.52
C ALA A 170 4.47 -13.29 11.81
N LEU A 171 4.83 -13.60 10.55
CA LEU A 171 4.21 -14.68 9.80
C LEU A 171 4.45 -16.04 10.45
N LEU A 172 5.68 -16.32 10.91
CA LEU A 172 5.98 -17.55 11.64
C LEU A 172 5.15 -17.68 12.92
N VAL A 173 5.02 -16.59 13.69
CA VAL A 173 4.19 -16.57 14.91
C VAL A 173 2.72 -16.87 14.59
N VAL A 174 2.18 -16.25 13.53
CA VAL A 174 0.80 -16.50 13.10
C VAL A 174 0.64 -17.95 12.64
N VAL A 175 1.52 -18.47 11.79
CA VAL A 175 1.45 -19.86 11.31
C VAL A 175 1.52 -20.85 12.48
N PHE A 176 2.48 -20.69 13.39
CA PHE A 176 2.63 -21.56 14.55
C PHE A 176 1.37 -21.58 15.43
N ARG A 177 0.77 -20.41 15.68
CA ARG A 177 -0.45 -20.28 16.49
C ARG A 177 -1.70 -20.91 15.86
N ASN A 178 -1.77 -21.01 14.53
CA ASN A 178 -2.94 -21.59 13.86
C ASN A 178 -2.79 -23.10 13.60
N LEU A 179 -1.57 -23.64 13.69
CA LEU A 179 -1.30 -25.07 13.45
C LEU A 179 -1.26 -25.91 14.73
N ILE A 180 -1.04 -25.29 15.88
CA ILE A 180 -0.96 -25.92 17.21
C ILE A 180 -2.11 -25.41 18.05
#